data_AF-A0A955V8E5-F1
#
_entry.id   AF-A0A955V8E5-F1
#
_cell.length_a   1.000
_cell.length_b   1.000
_cell.length_c   1.000
_cell.angle_alpha   90.00
_cell.angle_beta   90.00
_cell.angle_gamma   90.00
#
_symmetry.space_group_name_H-M   'P 1'
#
loop_
_entity.id
_entity.type
_entity.pdbx_description
1 polymer ?
#
loop_
_entity_poly.entity_id
_entity_poly.type
_entity_poly.pdbx_seq_one_letter_code
_entity_poly.pdbx_strand_id
1 'polypeptide(L)'
;MTTARPLTRTLGAPQSIQGIAFAPGTDVYFGLDDRLTLCVIPEDQEILGIPCARGLVHFHPTGEVAQATLSRPATIRGVSFSAGTLVSWNEDGTLAAHVLDEHTIDDVPVPCRGNVVLCAEGTLMRWSRRLQGAEIIAGIPCQAGSVATFYASGKPERLTVGSDVEIGGVVALAGTDIEFHENGRVSVVTVAEPCERGGIHVEDGTPLIFREDGTLSVVHLVDDLDVNGVIYTAGTYLNFDESEQLASHVTISWSVGSHARAERV
;
A
#
# COMPACT_ATOMS: atom_id res chain seq x y z
N MET A 1 -8.64 9.34 43.93
CA MET A 1 -7.91 10.19 42.97
C MET A 1 -6.96 9.30 42.21
N THR A 2 -7.25 9.03 40.94
CA THR A 2 -6.35 8.24 40.08
C THR A 2 -5.24 9.18 39.64
N THR A 3 -4.02 8.97 40.14
CA THR A 3 -2.85 9.72 39.66
C THR A 3 -2.66 9.41 38.19
N ALA A 4 -2.69 10.44 37.34
CA ALA A 4 -2.44 10.30 35.91
C ALA A 4 -1.09 9.60 35.69
N ARG A 5 -1.10 8.48 34.98
CA ARG A 5 0.11 7.75 34.62
C ARG A 5 0.84 8.52 33.52
N PRO A 6 2.17 8.64 33.57
CA PRO A 6 2.91 9.28 32.49
C PRO A 6 2.80 8.43 31.20
N LEU A 7 2.59 9.10 30.06
CA LEU A 7 2.52 8.46 28.74
C LEU A 7 3.86 7.88 28.28
N THR A 8 4.96 8.25 28.94
CA THR A 8 6.31 7.74 28.65
C THR A 8 7.08 7.51 29.94
N ARG A 9 7.96 6.51 29.94
CA ARG A 9 8.83 6.18 31.07
C ARG A 9 10.11 5.51 30.60
N THR A 10 11.27 6.01 31.03
CA THR A 10 12.55 5.30 30.94
C THR A 10 12.67 4.31 32.10
N LEU A 11 13.08 3.08 31.80
CA LEU A 11 13.26 2.03 32.80
C LEU A 11 14.65 2.12 33.45
N GLY A 12 14.72 2.30 34.77
CA GLY A 12 16.00 2.37 35.49
C GLY A 12 16.62 1.02 35.85
N ALA A 13 15.88 -0.08 35.67
CA ALA A 13 16.29 -1.45 35.97
C ALA A 13 15.51 -2.40 35.05
N PRO A 14 15.91 -3.68 34.92
CA PRO A 14 15.16 -4.63 34.12
C PRO A 14 13.72 -4.75 34.64
N GLN A 15 12.74 -4.68 33.75
CA GLN A 15 11.33 -4.73 34.14
C GLN A 15 10.52 -5.53 33.13
N SER A 16 9.50 -6.26 33.61
CA SER A 16 8.48 -6.85 32.76
C SER A 16 7.28 -5.91 32.63
N ILE A 17 6.84 -5.63 31.41
CA ILE A 17 5.64 -4.85 31.10
C ILE A 17 4.79 -5.70 30.15
N GLN A 18 3.56 -6.02 30.57
CA GLN A 18 2.65 -6.88 29.80
C GLN A 18 3.27 -8.23 29.39
N GLY A 19 4.13 -8.79 30.25
CA GLY A 19 4.81 -10.06 29.99
C GLY A 19 6.07 -9.95 29.13
N ILE A 20 6.40 -8.75 28.63
CA ILE A 20 7.61 -8.49 27.85
C ILE A 20 8.72 -7.98 28.79
N ALA A 21 9.85 -8.68 28.82
CA ALA A 21 11.02 -8.24 29.56
C ALA A 21 11.73 -7.11 28.79
N PHE A 22 12.10 -6.04 29.49
CA PHE A 22 12.86 -4.92 28.93
C PHE A 22 14.13 -4.69 29.74
N ALA A 23 15.22 -4.40 29.04
CA ALA A 23 16.48 -3.98 29.63
C ALA A 23 16.38 -2.57 30.27
N PRO A 24 17.27 -2.22 31.22
CA PRO A 24 17.43 -0.85 31.69
C PRO A 24 17.74 0.11 30.54
N GLY A 25 17.31 1.36 30.65
CA GLY A 25 17.49 2.39 29.63
C GLY A 25 16.45 2.33 28.50
N THR A 26 15.55 1.34 28.49
CA THR A 26 14.45 1.29 27.53
C THR A 26 13.44 2.40 27.82
N ASP A 27 13.09 3.17 26.79
CA ASP A 27 11.98 4.12 26.85
C ASP A 27 10.70 3.41 26.39
N VAL A 28 9.68 3.37 27.24
CA VAL A 28 8.37 2.81 26.91
C VAL A 28 7.32 3.90 26.80
N TYR A 29 6.38 3.72 25.87
CA TYR A 29 5.28 4.64 25.61
C TYR A 29 3.95 3.90 25.69
N PHE A 30 2.97 4.53 26.33
CA PHE A 30 1.65 3.97 26.54
C PHE A 30 0.58 4.76 25.77
N GLY A 31 -0.41 4.03 25.23
CA GLY A 31 -1.62 4.61 24.68
C GLY A 31 -2.55 5.16 25.77
N LEU A 32 -3.66 5.76 25.34
CA LEU A 32 -4.70 6.27 26.26
C LEU A 32 -5.42 5.15 27.03
N ASP A 33 -5.28 3.90 26.60
CA ASP A 33 -5.81 2.69 27.21
C ASP A 33 -4.80 1.98 28.13
N ASP A 34 -3.71 2.66 28.50
CA ASP A 34 -2.60 2.14 29.33
C ASP A 34 -1.87 0.92 28.74
N ARG A 35 -2.02 0.64 27.44
CA ARG A 35 -1.28 -0.42 26.73
C ARG A 35 0.02 0.11 26.13
N LEU A 36 1.05 -0.74 26.11
CA LEU A 36 2.30 -0.44 25.44
C LEU A 36 2.04 -0.29 23.93
N THR A 37 2.45 0.83 23.35
CA THR A 37 2.29 1.10 21.90
C THR A 37 3.63 1.17 21.18
N LEU A 38 4.69 1.56 21.91
CA LEU A 38 6.03 1.76 21.37
C LEU A 38 7.06 1.58 22.48
N CYS A 39 8.24 1.08 22.13
CA CYS A 39 9.44 1.29 22.94
C CYS A 39 10.66 1.65 22.09
N VAL A 40 11.65 2.30 22.72
CA VAL A 40 13.00 2.47 22.17
C VAL A 40 13.96 1.62 23.00
N ILE A 41 14.44 0.51 22.45
CA ILE A 41 15.40 -0.36 23.12
C ILE A 41 16.84 0.15 22.89
N PRO A 42 17.68 0.25 23.93
CA PRO A 42 19.03 0.83 23.81
C PRO A 42 20.05 -0.13 23.19
N GLU A 43 19.76 -1.42 23.20
CA GLU A 43 20.58 -2.51 22.68
C GLU A 43 19.71 -3.55 21.98
N ASP A 44 20.34 -4.42 21.19
CA ASP A 44 19.65 -5.51 20.52
C ASP A 44 19.03 -6.45 21.57
N GLN A 45 17.76 -6.79 21.39
CA GLN A 45 17.01 -7.58 22.35
C GLN A 45 16.02 -8.51 21.65
N GLU A 46 15.80 -9.69 22.22
CA GLU A 46 14.68 -10.53 21.79
C GLU A 46 13.38 -10.04 22.47
N ILE A 47 12.35 -9.78 21.66
CA ILE A 47 11.00 -9.37 22.12
C ILE A 47 10.00 -10.32 21.50
N LEU A 48 9.30 -11.10 22.34
CA LEU A 48 8.33 -12.11 21.89
C LEU A 48 8.91 -13.08 20.84
N GLY A 49 10.18 -13.46 20.99
CA GLY A 49 10.88 -14.35 20.05
C GLY A 49 11.41 -13.66 18.78
N ILE A 50 11.19 -12.35 18.61
CA ILE A 50 11.72 -11.58 17.48
C ILE A 50 13.05 -10.94 17.89
N PRO A 51 14.15 -11.15 17.14
CA PRO A 51 15.44 -10.52 17.44
C PRO A 51 15.41 -9.07 16.94
N CYS A 52 15.03 -8.14 17.82
CA CYS A 52 14.95 -6.72 17.51
C CYS A 52 16.33 -6.05 17.61
N ALA A 53 16.67 -5.23 16.62
CA ALA A 53 17.79 -4.31 16.67
C ALA A 53 17.49 -3.15 17.63
N ARG A 54 18.55 -2.57 18.20
CA ARG A 54 18.46 -1.32 18.95
C ARG A 54 17.62 -0.29 18.17
N GLY A 55 16.76 0.44 18.87
CA GLY A 55 15.87 1.43 18.27
C GLY A 55 14.39 1.13 18.51
N LEU A 56 13.56 1.52 17.54
CA LEU A 56 12.10 1.52 17.68
C LEU A 56 11.51 0.12 17.51
N VAL A 57 10.58 -0.22 18.40
CA VAL A 57 9.68 -1.37 18.27
C VAL A 57 8.27 -0.89 18.55
N HIS A 58 7.37 -1.13 17.60
CA HIS A 58 5.95 -0.79 17.72
C HIS A 58 5.15 -2.01 18.13
N PHE A 59 4.05 -1.79 18.85
CA PHE A 59 3.15 -2.83 19.31
C PHE A 59 1.73 -2.56 18.84
N HIS A 60 1.00 -3.63 18.53
CA HIS A 60 -0.44 -3.58 18.32
C HIS A 60 -1.14 -3.35 19.65
N PRO A 61 -2.41 -2.87 19.64
CA PRO A 61 -3.23 -2.82 20.85
C PRO A 61 -3.33 -4.19 21.54
N THR A 62 -3.17 -5.31 20.83
CA THR A 62 -3.17 -6.67 21.39
C THR A 62 -1.93 -6.99 22.25
N GLY A 63 -0.87 -6.18 22.16
CA GLY A 63 0.42 -6.39 22.83
C GLY A 63 1.44 -7.17 21.99
N GLU A 64 1.07 -7.59 20.77
CA GLU A 64 1.97 -8.23 19.82
C GLU A 64 2.89 -7.20 19.14
N VAL A 65 4.06 -7.63 18.63
CA VAL A 65 4.95 -6.76 17.85
C VAL A 65 4.27 -6.38 16.55
N ALA A 66 4.10 -5.08 16.31
CA ALA A 66 3.59 -4.53 15.06
C ALA A 66 4.71 -4.23 14.07
N GLN A 67 5.86 -3.72 14.53
CA GLN A 67 6.99 -3.40 13.66
C GLN A 67 8.31 -3.44 14.43
N ALA A 68 9.35 -3.99 13.80
CA ALA A 68 10.71 -4.01 14.33
C ALA A 68 11.75 -4.12 13.20
N THR A 69 12.96 -3.63 13.45
CA THR A 69 14.13 -3.94 12.61
C THR A 69 14.85 -5.14 13.19
N LEU A 70 15.26 -6.11 12.37
CA LEU A 70 15.93 -7.32 12.85
C LEU A 70 17.41 -7.05 13.24
N SER A 71 17.87 -7.51 14.40
CA SER A 71 19.28 -7.40 14.83
C SER A 71 20.20 -8.43 14.19
N ARG A 72 19.64 -9.58 13.83
CA ARG A 72 20.35 -10.72 13.21
C ARG A 72 19.43 -11.39 12.20
N PRO A 73 19.96 -12.23 11.30
CA PRO A 73 19.11 -13.00 10.41
C PRO A 73 18.08 -13.82 11.20
N ALA A 74 16.84 -13.85 10.72
CA ALA A 74 15.73 -14.54 11.37
C ALA A 74 14.84 -15.21 10.32
N THR A 75 14.27 -16.35 10.67
CA THR A 75 13.23 -16.98 9.84
C THR A 75 11.87 -16.64 10.41
N ILE A 76 11.06 -15.92 9.64
CA ILE A 76 9.72 -15.48 10.02
C ILE A 76 8.76 -16.04 8.97
N ARG A 77 7.81 -16.87 9.42
CA ARG A 77 6.87 -17.59 8.53
C ARG A 77 7.56 -18.39 7.42
N GLY A 78 8.64 -19.09 7.78
CA GLY A 78 9.40 -19.91 6.82
C GLY A 78 10.32 -19.11 5.88
N VAL A 79 10.23 -17.78 5.85
CA VAL A 79 11.11 -16.93 5.04
C VAL A 79 12.27 -16.42 5.88
N SER A 80 13.50 -16.66 5.42
CA SER A 80 14.70 -16.10 6.05
C SER A 80 14.91 -14.66 5.62
N PHE A 81 15.04 -13.75 6.59
CA PHE A 81 15.36 -12.35 6.39
C PHE A 81 16.74 -12.02 6.97
N SER A 82 17.50 -11.15 6.28
CA SER A 82 18.77 -10.64 6.76
C SER A 82 18.61 -9.71 7.97
N ALA A 83 19.70 -9.54 8.74
CA ALA A 83 19.80 -8.48 9.74
C ALA A 83 19.55 -7.10 9.08
N GLY A 84 18.93 -6.18 9.81
CA GLY A 84 18.58 -4.85 9.32
C GLY A 84 17.28 -4.78 8.53
N THR A 85 16.65 -5.92 8.18
CA THR A 85 15.33 -5.95 7.54
C THR A 85 14.30 -5.34 8.50
N LEU A 86 13.54 -4.35 8.01
CA LEU A 86 12.37 -3.82 8.72
C LEU A 86 11.19 -4.75 8.43
N VAL A 87 10.59 -5.31 9.47
CA VAL A 87 9.42 -6.18 9.39
C VAL A 87 8.23 -5.52 10.07
N SER A 88 7.03 -5.69 9.51
CA SER A 88 5.79 -5.11 10.01
C SER A 88 4.66 -6.12 9.90
N TRP A 89 4.07 -6.49 11.02
CA TRP A 89 2.90 -7.35 11.11
C TRP A 89 1.66 -6.48 11.08
N ASN A 90 0.74 -6.75 10.15
CA ASN A 90 -0.53 -6.06 10.06
C ASN A 90 -1.62 -6.79 10.86
N GLU A 91 -2.67 -6.08 11.26
CA GLU A 91 -3.79 -6.65 12.03
C GLU A 91 -4.59 -7.71 11.25
N ASP A 92 -4.55 -7.66 9.90
CA ASP A 92 -5.14 -8.68 9.03
C ASP A 92 -4.32 -9.98 8.97
N GLY A 93 -3.22 -10.04 9.72
CA GLY A 93 -2.33 -11.19 9.76
C GLY A 93 -1.31 -11.22 8.63
N THR A 94 -1.21 -10.22 7.74
CA THR A 94 -0.13 -10.14 6.75
C THR A 94 1.19 -9.66 7.37
N LEU A 95 2.31 -10.00 6.74
CA LEU A 95 3.65 -9.54 7.12
C LEU A 95 4.24 -8.73 5.95
N ALA A 96 4.51 -7.45 6.16
CA ALA A 96 5.31 -6.65 5.25
C ALA A 96 6.79 -6.68 5.68
N ALA A 97 7.71 -6.75 4.72
CA ALA A 97 9.14 -6.64 5.00
C ALA A 97 9.87 -5.80 3.95
N HIS A 98 10.75 -4.90 4.40
CA HIS A 98 11.69 -4.19 3.55
C HIS A 98 13.00 -4.97 3.47
N VAL A 99 13.18 -5.73 2.39
CA VAL A 99 14.32 -6.64 2.23
C VAL A 99 15.54 -5.87 1.76
N LEU A 100 16.69 -6.08 2.41
CA LEU A 100 17.93 -5.35 2.09
C LEU A 100 18.73 -6.01 0.95
N ASP A 101 18.60 -7.33 0.83
CA ASP A 101 19.31 -8.16 -0.13
C ASP A 101 18.35 -8.76 -1.15
N GLU A 102 18.89 -9.36 -2.22
CA GLU A 102 18.08 -10.18 -3.12
C GLU A 102 17.57 -11.43 -2.39
N HIS A 103 16.31 -11.77 -2.62
CA HIS A 103 15.65 -12.92 -2.02
C HIS A 103 14.97 -13.77 -3.09
N THR A 104 14.73 -15.04 -2.76
CA THR A 104 13.78 -15.88 -3.48
C THR A 104 12.75 -16.37 -2.48
N ILE A 105 11.47 -16.07 -2.74
CA ILE A 105 10.34 -16.45 -1.89
C ILE A 105 9.33 -17.16 -2.80
N ASP A 106 8.97 -18.40 -2.49
CA ASP A 106 8.09 -19.23 -3.32
C ASP A 106 8.52 -19.31 -4.79
N ASP A 107 9.82 -19.50 -5.04
CA ASP A 107 10.45 -19.51 -6.37
C ASP A 107 10.39 -18.17 -7.14
N VAL A 108 9.97 -17.08 -6.49
CA VAL A 108 9.90 -15.73 -7.06
C VAL A 108 11.13 -14.92 -6.66
N PRO A 109 11.93 -14.43 -7.62
CA PRO A 109 13.04 -13.55 -7.32
C PRO A 109 12.54 -12.16 -6.89
N VAL A 110 12.88 -11.75 -5.68
CA VAL A 110 12.63 -10.41 -5.15
C VAL A 110 13.96 -9.64 -5.15
N PRO A 111 14.04 -8.50 -5.84
CA PRO A 111 15.27 -7.72 -5.93
C PRO A 111 15.61 -7.05 -4.59
N CYS A 112 16.88 -6.70 -4.42
CA CYS A 112 17.36 -5.98 -3.25
C CYS A 112 16.62 -4.65 -3.06
N ARG A 113 16.43 -4.25 -1.80
CA ARG A 113 15.67 -3.04 -1.40
C ARG A 113 14.22 -3.05 -1.87
N GLY A 114 13.67 -4.24 -2.12
CA GLY A 114 12.26 -4.44 -2.38
C GLY A 114 11.42 -4.41 -1.09
N ASN A 115 10.12 -4.28 -1.25
CA ASN A 115 9.16 -4.58 -0.18
C ASN A 115 8.42 -5.86 -0.56
N VAL A 116 8.21 -6.75 0.39
CA VAL A 116 7.40 -7.96 0.20
C VAL A 116 6.22 -7.93 1.16
N VAL A 117 5.11 -8.54 0.75
CA VAL A 117 3.97 -8.80 1.61
C VAL A 117 3.69 -10.30 1.58
N LEU A 118 3.71 -10.92 2.76
CA LEU A 118 3.41 -12.34 2.95
C LEU A 118 2.05 -12.51 3.63
N CYS A 119 1.32 -13.56 3.29
CA CYS A 119 0.12 -13.96 4.02
C CYS A 119 0.49 -14.58 5.39
N ALA A 120 -0.53 -14.96 6.18
CA ALA A 120 -0.35 -15.56 7.51
C ALA A 120 0.52 -16.83 7.49
N GLU A 121 0.43 -17.61 6.41
CA GLU A 121 1.14 -18.86 6.19
C GLU A 121 2.59 -18.65 5.72
N GLY A 122 2.97 -17.43 5.35
CA GLY A 122 4.31 -17.11 4.83
C GLY A 122 4.42 -17.10 3.31
N THR A 123 3.34 -17.38 2.58
CA THR A 123 3.30 -17.31 1.12
C THR A 123 3.39 -15.86 0.66
N LEU A 124 4.20 -15.60 -0.36
CA LEU A 124 4.29 -14.29 -1.02
C LEU A 124 2.93 -13.93 -1.63
N MET A 125 2.43 -12.73 -1.33
CA MET A 125 1.22 -12.18 -1.96
C MET A 125 1.60 -11.20 -3.07
N ARG A 126 2.53 -10.29 -2.77
CA ARG A 126 3.04 -9.28 -3.69
C ARG A 126 4.40 -8.76 -3.26
N TRP A 127 5.10 -8.14 -4.19
CA TRP A 127 6.35 -7.43 -3.91
C TRP A 127 6.42 -6.14 -4.73
N SER A 128 7.24 -5.19 -4.28
CA SER A 128 7.44 -3.93 -4.98
C SER A 128 8.89 -3.47 -4.93
N ARG A 129 9.29 -2.66 -5.91
CA ARG A 129 10.59 -1.99 -5.93
C ARG A 129 10.50 -0.60 -6.50
N ARG A 130 11.42 0.27 -6.10
CA ARG A 130 11.61 1.57 -6.73
C ARG A 130 12.47 1.44 -7.99
N LEU A 131 11.98 1.97 -9.11
CA LEU A 131 12.68 2.00 -10.38
C LEU A 131 13.83 3.02 -10.32
N GLN A 132 15.05 2.61 -10.68
CA GLN A 132 16.23 3.48 -10.66
C GLN A 132 16.32 4.41 -11.88
N GLY A 133 15.60 4.06 -12.95
CA GLY A 133 15.52 4.80 -14.21
C GLY A 133 14.25 4.45 -14.94
N ALA A 134 14.06 5.00 -16.13
CA ALA A 134 12.98 4.57 -17.00
C ALA A 134 13.21 3.10 -17.40
N GLU A 135 12.16 2.30 -17.31
CA GLU A 135 12.20 0.86 -17.59
C GLU A 135 10.95 0.47 -18.37
N ILE A 136 11.05 -0.54 -19.24
CA ILE A 136 9.88 -1.12 -19.92
C ILE A 136 9.51 -2.41 -19.18
N ILE A 137 8.33 -2.43 -18.56
CA ILE A 137 7.84 -3.57 -17.79
C ILE A 137 6.58 -4.08 -18.49
N ALA A 138 6.59 -5.34 -18.95
CA ALA A 138 5.49 -5.93 -19.71
C ALA A 138 5.05 -5.10 -20.95
N GLY A 139 6.01 -4.43 -21.60
CA GLY A 139 5.75 -3.55 -22.75
C GLY A 139 5.35 -2.11 -22.39
N ILE A 140 5.24 -1.79 -21.09
CA ILE A 140 4.78 -0.48 -20.61
C ILE A 140 6.00 0.37 -20.23
N PRO A 141 6.19 1.56 -20.83
CA PRO A 141 7.22 2.49 -20.40
C PRO A 141 6.86 3.03 -19.01
N CYS A 142 7.71 2.78 -18.02
CA CYS A 142 7.49 3.18 -16.63
C CYS A 142 8.34 4.39 -16.24
N GLN A 143 7.78 5.25 -15.40
CA GLN A 143 8.43 6.47 -14.92
C GLN A 143 9.61 6.16 -13.99
N ALA A 144 10.77 6.80 -14.23
CA ALA A 144 11.92 6.71 -13.34
C ALA A 144 11.58 7.17 -11.90
N GLY A 145 12.08 6.46 -10.89
CA GLY A 145 11.85 6.78 -9.48
C GLY A 145 10.48 6.36 -8.94
N SER A 146 9.57 5.89 -9.78
CA SER A 146 8.28 5.32 -9.36
C SER A 146 8.44 3.96 -8.68
N VAL A 147 7.36 3.47 -8.08
CA VAL A 147 7.31 2.13 -7.48
C VAL A 147 6.54 1.19 -8.40
N ALA A 148 7.19 0.13 -8.86
CA ALA A 148 6.53 -0.97 -9.55
C ALA A 148 6.14 -2.04 -8.52
N THR A 149 4.88 -2.45 -8.56
CA THR A 149 4.33 -3.51 -7.70
C THR A 149 3.92 -4.70 -8.55
N PHE A 150 4.18 -5.89 -8.06
CA PHE A 150 3.99 -7.16 -8.75
C PHE A 150 3.27 -8.14 -7.84
N TYR A 151 2.40 -8.94 -8.43
CA TYR A 151 1.84 -10.13 -7.78
C TYR A 151 2.93 -11.16 -7.48
N ALA A 152 2.61 -12.13 -6.62
CA ALA A 152 3.45 -13.30 -6.40
C ALA A 152 3.77 -14.04 -7.70
N SER A 153 2.85 -14.07 -8.67
CA SER A 153 3.10 -14.64 -10.00
C SER A 153 4.17 -13.90 -10.84
N GLY A 154 4.68 -12.76 -10.37
CA GLY A 154 5.65 -11.92 -11.07
C GLY A 154 5.04 -11.01 -12.14
N LYS A 155 3.72 -11.08 -12.35
CA LYS A 155 2.99 -10.15 -13.23
C LYS A 155 2.84 -8.78 -12.55
N PRO A 156 2.79 -7.68 -13.32
CA PRO A 156 2.51 -6.36 -12.76
C PRO A 156 1.16 -6.34 -12.02
N GLU A 157 1.13 -5.68 -10.87
CA GLU A 157 -0.08 -5.29 -10.13
C GLU A 157 -0.34 -3.79 -10.32
N ARG A 158 0.72 -2.96 -10.22
CA ARG A 158 0.64 -1.50 -10.38
C ARG A 158 1.93 -0.91 -10.92
N LEU A 159 1.82 -0.01 -11.89
CA LEU A 159 2.94 0.68 -12.54
C LEU A 159 2.60 2.17 -12.75
N THR A 160 3.57 3.07 -12.57
CA THR A 160 3.43 4.48 -12.99
C THR A 160 3.94 4.66 -14.41
N VAL A 161 3.10 5.15 -15.31
CA VAL A 161 3.39 5.31 -16.73
C VAL A 161 4.40 6.43 -16.97
N GLY A 162 5.44 6.19 -17.76
CA GLY A 162 6.47 7.17 -18.09
C GLY A 162 6.16 8.02 -19.33
N SER A 163 5.34 7.50 -20.25
CA SER A 163 4.88 8.16 -21.47
C SER A 163 3.57 7.52 -21.93
N ASP A 164 2.72 8.28 -22.62
CA ASP A 164 1.44 7.76 -23.11
C ASP A 164 1.62 6.46 -23.89
N VAL A 165 0.75 5.48 -23.63
CA VAL A 165 0.87 4.13 -24.19
C VAL A 165 -0.50 3.49 -24.37
N GLU A 166 -0.73 2.86 -25.52
CA GLU A 166 -1.97 2.11 -25.77
C GLU A 166 -1.93 0.74 -25.08
N ILE A 167 -2.92 0.47 -24.25
CA ILE A 167 -3.09 -0.80 -23.53
C ILE A 167 -4.56 -1.18 -23.56
N GLY A 168 -4.88 -2.33 -24.16
CA GLY A 168 -6.26 -2.81 -24.21
C GLY A 168 -7.22 -1.89 -24.99
N GLY A 169 -6.70 -1.14 -25.97
CA GLY A 169 -7.49 -0.18 -26.78
C GLY A 169 -7.75 1.16 -26.09
N VAL A 170 -7.04 1.45 -24.98
CA VAL A 170 -7.10 2.73 -24.27
C VAL A 170 -5.68 3.30 -24.19
N VAL A 171 -5.51 4.58 -24.49
CA VAL A 171 -4.23 5.27 -24.30
C VAL A 171 -4.13 5.72 -22.84
N ALA A 172 -3.19 5.15 -22.09
CA ALA A 172 -2.95 5.49 -20.70
C ALA A 172 -2.13 6.79 -20.57
N LEU A 173 -2.52 7.68 -19.66
CA LEU A 173 -1.89 8.99 -19.45
C LEU A 173 -0.55 8.88 -18.72
N ALA A 174 0.49 9.51 -19.29
CA ALA A 174 1.80 9.62 -18.66
C ALA A 174 1.73 10.24 -17.25
N GLY A 175 2.53 9.71 -16.33
CA GLY A 175 2.60 10.14 -14.94
C GLY A 175 1.46 9.63 -14.05
N THR A 176 0.52 8.86 -14.60
CA THR A 176 -0.55 8.20 -13.82
C THR A 176 -0.22 6.74 -13.55
N ASP A 177 -0.89 6.16 -12.57
CA ASP A 177 -0.78 4.74 -12.28
C ASP A 177 -1.76 3.93 -13.12
N ILE A 178 -1.28 2.79 -13.62
CA ILE A 178 -2.12 1.72 -14.15
C ILE A 178 -2.08 0.57 -13.14
N GLU A 179 -3.25 0.00 -12.88
CA GLU A 179 -3.39 -1.22 -12.12
C GLU A 179 -3.82 -2.37 -13.03
N PHE A 180 -3.44 -3.59 -12.66
CA PHE A 180 -3.73 -4.81 -13.40
C PHE A 180 -4.45 -5.79 -12.50
N HIS A 181 -5.25 -6.66 -13.11
CA HIS A 181 -5.68 -7.92 -12.52
C HIS A 181 -4.56 -8.95 -12.61
N GLU A 182 -4.57 -9.97 -11.77
CA GLU A 182 -3.54 -11.03 -11.79
C GLU A 182 -3.55 -11.85 -13.10
N ASN A 183 -4.65 -11.84 -13.85
CA ASN A 183 -4.67 -12.43 -15.19
C ASN A 183 -3.83 -11.64 -16.22
N GLY A 184 -3.40 -10.41 -15.89
CA GLY A 184 -2.56 -9.52 -16.69
C GLY A 184 -3.33 -8.46 -17.47
N ARG A 185 -4.67 -8.41 -17.35
CA ARG A 185 -5.50 -7.36 -17.95
C ARG A 185 -5.51 -6.12 -17.06
N VAL A 186 -5.72 -4.96 -17.68
CA VAL A 186 -5.86 -3.69 -16.96
C VAL A 186 -7.08 -3.76 -16.04
N SER A 187 -6.92 -3.29 -14.81
CA SER A 187 -8.00 -3.08 -13.83
C SER A 187 -8.32 -1.60 -13.65
N VAL A 188 -7.32 -0.71 -13.68
CA VAL A 188 -7.50 0.74 -13.58
C VAL A 188 -6.56 1.43 -14.55
N VAL A 189 -7.04 2.44 -15.29
CA VAL A 189 -6.23 3.31 -16.13
C VAL A 189 -6.84 4.69 -16.24
N THR A 190 -6.00 5.72 -16.24
CA THR A 190 -6.42 7.09 -16.58
C THR A 190 -6.18 7.34 -18.06
N VAL A 191 -7.21 7.79 -18.79
CA VAL A 191 -7.12 8.00 -20.24
C VAL A 191 -6.30 9.25 -20.58
N ALA A 192 -5.47 9.17 -21.63
CA ALA A 192 -4.62 10.27 -22.10
C ALA A 192 -5.32 11.16 -23.13
N GLU A 193 -6.28 10.60 -23.85
CA GLU A 193 -7.05 11.27 -24.89
C GLU A 193 -8.51 10.84 -24.81
N PRO A 194 -9.46 11.68 -25.26
CA PRO A 194 -10.86 11.32 -25.24
C PRO A 194 -11.14 10.04 -26.03
N CYS A 195 -12.00 9.16 -25.51
CA CYS A 195 -12.32 7.88 -26.13
C CYS A 195 -13.79 7.49 -25.96
N GLU A 196 -14.25 6.51 -26.75
CA GLU A 196 -15.59 5.93 -26.63
C GLU A 196 -15.51 4.57 -25.91
N ARG A 197 -16.27 4.39 -24.84
CA ARG A 197 -16.36 3.11 -24.12
C ARG A 197 -17.75 2.91 -23.52
N GLY A 198 -18.30 1.70 -23.60
CA GLY A 198 -19.65 1.43 -23.06
C GLY A 198 -20.75 2.33 -23.66
N GLY A 199 -20.54 2.85 -24.89
CA GLY A 199 -21.46 3.78 -25.55
C GLY A 199 -21.46 5.20 -24.98
N ILE A 200 -20.44 5.60 -24.21
CA ILE A 200 -20.26 6.96 -23.72
C ILE A 200 -18.92 7.56 -24.18
N HIS A 201 -18.92 8.89 -24.37
CA HIS A 201 -17.72 9.69 -24.57
C HIS A 201 -17.03 9.91 -23.23
N VAL A 202 -15.74 9.62 -23.15
CA VAL A 202 -14.92 9.77 -21.95
C VAL A 202 -13.82 10.77 -22.26
N GLU A 203 -13.76 11.87 -21.52
CA GLU A 203 -12.74 12.91 -21.66
C GLU A 203 -11.37 12.46 -21.13
N ASP A 204 -10.28 13.10 -21.58
CA ASP A 204 -8.93 12.83 -21.07
C ASP A 204 -8.81 13.09 -19.56
N GLY A 205 -7.87 12.42 -18.91
CA GLY A 205 -7.71 12.46 -17.45
C GLY A 205 -8.76 11.67 -16.67
N THR A 206 -9.76 11.07 -17.34
CA THR A 206 -10.79 10.25 -16.69
C THR A 206 -10.26 8.87 -16.29
N PRO A 207 -10.37 8.46 -15.01
CA PRO A 207 -10.09 7.08 -14.59
C PRO A 207 -11.19 6.11 -15.04
N LEU A 208 -10.77 5.02 -15.69
CA LEU A 208 -11.58 3.87 -16.06
C LEU A 208 -11.20 2.67 -15.20
N ILE A 209 -12.21 1.97 -14.69
CA ILE A 209 -12.05 0.74 -13.91
C ILE A 209 -12.68 -0.42 -14.69
N PHE A 210 -11.92 -1.49 -14.88
CA PHE A 210 -12.29 -2.67 -15.63
C PHE A 210 -12.41 -3.89 -14.72
N ARG A 211 -13.29 -4.83 -15.08
CA ARG A 211 -13.37 -6.16 -14.47
C ARG A 211 -12.25 -7.06 -14.98
N GLU A 212 -12.08 -8.22 -14.35
CA GLU A 212 -11.11 -9.23 -14.77
C GLU A 212 -11.33 -9.70 -16.22
N ASP A 213 -12.58 -9.71 -16.70
CA ASP A 213 -12.90 -10.07 -18.08
C ASP A 213 -12.59 -8.95 -19.10
N GLY A 214 -12.13 -7.79 -18.64
CA GLY A 214 -11.80 -6.61 -19.45
C GLY A 214 -12.99 -5.72 -19.78
N THR A 215 -14.19 -6.03 -19.27
CA THR A 215 -15.37 -5.17 -19.42
C THR A 215 -15.26 -3.94 -18.52
N LEU A 216 -15.78 -2.81 -18.98
CA LEU A 216 -15.89 -1.57 -18.22
C LEU A 216 -16.82 -1.77 -17.01
N SER A 217 -16.31 -1.44 -15.83
CA SER A 217 -17.04 -1.52 -14.57
C SER A 217 -17.45 -0.14 -14.07
N VAL A 218 -16.50 0.79 -14.01
CA VAL A 218 -16.73 2.12 -13.44
C VAL A 218 -15.99 3.19 -14.24
N VAL A 219 -16.61 4.37 -14.36
CA VAL A 219 -15.99 5.60 -14.88
C VAL A 219 -16.11 6.67 -13.80
N HIS A 220 -15.01 7.34 -13.45
CA HIS A 220 -15.01 8.46 -12.50
C HIS A 220 -14.87 9.79 -13.25
N LEU A 221 -15.99 10.46 -13.49
CA LEU A 221 -16.04 11.63 -14.37
C LEU A 221 -15.18 12.78 -13.85
N VAL A 222 -14.32 13.33 -14.71
CA VAL A 222 -13.56 14.58 -14.44
C VAL A 222 -14.30 15.83 -14.92
N ASP A 223 -15.22 15.67 -15.86
CA ASP A 223 -16.09 16.70 -16.43
C ASP A 223 -17.55 16.24 -16.48
N ASP A 224 -18.46 17.18 -16.72
CA ASP A 224 -19.88 16.87 -16.89
C ASP A 224 -20.10 16.04 -18.17
N LEU A 225 -20.94 15.00 -18.08
CA LEU A 225 -21.23 14.09 -19.19
C LEU A 225 -22.73 14.00 -19.46
N ASP A 226 -23.15 14.23 -20.71
CA ASP A 226 -24.51 13.97 -21.18
C ASP A 226 -24.62 12.52 -21.68
N VAL A 227 -25.45 11.71 -21.02
CA VAL A 227 -25.85 10.39 -21.49
C VAL A 227 -27.34 10.38 -21.75
N ASN A 228 -27.72 10.39 -23.03
CA ASN A 228 -29.12 10.33 -23.49
C ASN A 228 -30.03 11.44 -22.90
N GLY A 229 -29.50 12.66 -22.74
CA GLY A 229 -30.22 13.82 -22.20
C GLY A 229 -30.15 13.97 -20.69
N VAL A 230 -29.38 13.12 -20.00
CA VAL A 230 -29.13 13.21 -18.56
C VAL A 230 -27.69 13.67 -18.34
N ILE A 231 -27.53 14.83 -17.69
CA ILE A 231 -26.21 15.37 -17.35
C ILE A 231 -25.77 14.80 -16.00
N TYR A 232 -24.66 14.07 -16.02
CA TYR A 232 -23.93 13.60 -14.85
C TYR A 232 -22.79 14.57 -14.57
N THR A 233 -22.72 15.14 -13.38
CA THR A 233 -21.71 16.16 -13.08
C THR A 233 -20.34 15.53 -12.81
N ALA A 234 -19.27 16.30 -13.01
CA ALA A 234 -17.92 15.95 -12.57
C ALA A 234 -17.89 15.42 -11.12
N GLY A 235 -17.02 14.43 -10.86
CA GLY A 235 -16.92 13.71 -9.59
C GLY A 235 -17.97 12.60 -9.39
N THR A 236 -18.82 12.34 -10.39
CA THR A 236 -19.77 11.23 -10.38
C THR A 236 -19.09 9.92 -10.83
N TYR A 237 -19.40 8.84 -10.11
CA TYR A 237 -19.02 7.49 -10.48
C TYR A 237 -20.18 6.86 -11.26
N LEU A 238 -19.94 6.51 -12.52
CA LEU A 238 -20.88 5.76 -13.35
C LEU A 238 -20.53 4.28 -13.28
N ASN A 239 -21.48 3.44 -12.85
CA ASN A 239 -21.30 2.00 -12.77
C ASN A 239 -21.99 1.33 -13.95
N PHE A 240 -21.27 0.45 -14.63
CA PHE A 240 -21.72 -0.32 -15.77
C PHE A 240 -22.00 -1.75 -15.35
N ASP A 241 -22.89 -2.47 -16.03
CA ASP A 241 -23.09 -3.91 -15.83
C ASP A 241 -22.08 -4.75 -16.64
N GLU A 242 -22.26 -6.08 -16.64
CA GLU A 242 -21.42 -7.03 -17.39
C GLU A 242 -21.53 -6.88 -18.91
N SER A 243 -22.57 -6.23 -19.42
CA SER A 243 -22.76 -5.92 -20.85
C SER A 243 -22.28 -4.51 -21.21
N GLU A 244 -21.50 -3.88 -20.32
CA GLU A 244 -21.05 -2.49 -20.40
C GLU A 244 -22.22 -1.50 -20.61
N GLN A 245 -23.41 -1.78 -20.05
CA GLN A 245 -24.52 -0.84 -20.03
C GLN A 245 -24.53 -0.04 -18.72
N LEU A 246 -24.80 1.26 -18.79
CA LEU A 246 -24.91 2.12 -17.60
C LEU A 246 -26.02 1.61 -16.68
N ALA A 247 -25.65 1.09 -15.51
CA ALA A 247 -26.56 0.44 -14.58
C ALA A 247 -26.94 1.35 -13.40
N SER A 248 -25.98 2.10 -12.86
CA SER A 248 -26.23 3.03 -11.75
C SER A 248 -25.17 4.13 -11.68
N HIS A 249 -25.37 5.13 -10.83
CA HIS A 249 -24.40 6.18 -10.58
C HIS A 249 -24.39 6.60 -9.11
N VAL A 250 -23.25 7.11 -8.65
CA VAL A 250 -23.06 7.66 -7.30
C VAL A 250 -22.29 8.96 -7.41
N THR A 251 -22.86 10.06 -6.90
CA THR A 251 -22.16 11.34 -6.79
C THR A 251 -21.66 11.51 -5.37
N ILE A 252 -20.34 11.65 -5.20
CA ILE A 252 -19.74 11.90 -3.89
C ILE A 252 -19.51 13.39 -3.76
N SER A 253 -20.42 14.09 -3.08
CA SER A 253 -20.22 15.49 -2.72
C SER A 253 -19.48 15.58 -1.39
N TRP A 254 -18.20 15.93 -1.44
CA TRP A 254 -17.48 16.36 -0.25
C TRP A 254 -17.91 17.79 0.05
N SER A 255 -18.79 17.96 1.03
CA SER A 255 -18.93 19.27 1.66
C SER A 255 -17.66 19.51 2.49
N VAL A 256 -16.63 20.05 1.84
CA VAL A 256 -15.53 20.68 2.57
C VAL A 256 -16.18 21.85 3.29
N GLY A 257 -16.52 21.66 4.56
CA GLY A 257 -16.99 22.73 5.42
C GLY A 257 -16.01 23.89 5.26
N SER A 258 -16.52 25.06 4.89
CA SER A 258 -15.75 26.26 4.52
C SER A 258 -14.98 26.89 5.69
N HIS A 259 -14.54 26.10 6.66
CA HIS A 259 -13.75 26.54 7.78
C HIS A 259 -12.24 26.50 7.45
N ALA A 260 -11.69 27.70 7.34
CA ALA A 260 -10.27 28.03 7.40
C ALA A 260 -9.41 27.76 6.15
N ARG A 261 -9.71 28.44 5.03
CA ARG A 261 -8.62 29.01 4.23
C ARG A 261 -8.15 30.28 4.94
N ALA A 262 -7.10 30.16 5.75
CA ALA A 262 -6.35 31.33 6.19
C ALA A 262 -5.77 32.01 4.94
N GLU A 263 -6.17 33.26 4.70
CA GLU A 263 -5.52 34.12 3.72
C GLU A 263 -4.04 34.24 4.11
N ARG A 264 -3.15 33.64 3.30
CA ARG A 264 -1.74 34.01 3.32
C ARG A 264 -1.63 35.34 2.60
N VAL A 265 -1.40 36.40 3.37
CA VAL A 265 -0.98 37.74 2.92
C VAL A 265 0.41 37.68 2.31
#